data_AF-A0A538BDZ2-F1
#
_entry.id   AF-A0A538BDZ2-F1
#
_cell.length_a   1.000
_cell.length_b   1.000
_cell.length_c   1.000
_cell.angle_alpha   90.00
_cell.angle_beta   90.00
_cell.angle_gamma   90.00
#
_symmetry.space_group_name_H-M   'P 1'
#
loop_
_entity.id
_entity.type
_entity.pdbx_description
1 polymer ?
#
loop_
_entity_poly.entity_id
_entity_poly.type
_entity_poly.pdbx_seq_one_letter_code
_entity_poly.pdbx_strand_id
1 'polypeptide(L)'
;DPGVPAADVAGDPVVGCFGNLNASKRIPQLLEAFAALRKKHADARLLLVGAEAPGFDLAARLAELRVDGVERVDYVDEERLWALMSACDVCVSLRAPTMGETSGSAIRALVLGKPLVVSDTGWFAELPDEVALEVPVDEHEAETLGAALELLASNEDARAAMGRAAREYVGREHDLDRVAEAYVAALEEAVGAEAVRDEVVGDVAEAAAEVGIAAEGEEAAEIARLLNEVRLGG
;
A
#
# COMPACT_ATOMS: atom_id res chain seq x y z
N ASP A 1 -5.40 4.23 15.68
CA ASP A 1 -4.38 5.10 16.30
C ASP A 1 -3.52 4.23 17.21
N PRO A 2 -2.20 4.13 16.97
CA PRO A 2 -1.29 3.34 17.79
C PRO A 2 -1.07 3.93 19.20
N GLY A 3 -1.54 5.15 19.50
CA GLY A 3 -1.39 5.77 20.82
C GLY A 3 0.04 6.15 21.18
N VAL A 4 0.94 6.13 20.19
CA VAL A 4 2.35 6.49 20.34
C VAL A 4 2.52 8.00 20.15
N PRO A 5 3.10 8.73 21.11
CA PRO A 5 3.37 10.16 20.97
C PRO A 5 4.28 10.45 19.76
N ALA A 6 4.03 11.57 19.07
CA ALA A 6 4.90 12.03 18.00
C ALA A 6 6.31 12.32 18.55
N ALA A 7 7.33 11.94 17.76
CA ALA A 7 8.70 12.31 18.05
C ALA A 7 8.90 13.83 17.89
N ASP A 8 9.82 14.40 18.66
CA ASP A 8 10.25 15.78 18.46
C ASP A 8 11.24 15.84 17.29
N VAL A 9 10.80 16.39 16.16
CA VAL A 9 11.56 16.53 14.92
C VAL A 9 11.51 17.99 14.49
N ALA A 10 12.68 18.60 14.31
CA ALA A 10 12.78 20.00 13.92
C ALA A 10 12.58 20.21 12.41
N GLY A 11 11.70 21.13 12.06
CA GLY A 11 11.49 21.63 10.70
C GLY A 11 10.01 21.91 10.43
N ASP A 12 9.75 22.68 9.39
CA ASP A 12 8.39 22.99 8.93
C ASP A 12 8.39 23.21 7.41
N PRO A 13 7.72 22.36 6.61
CA PRO A 13 7.09 21.10 7.02
C PRO A 13 8.11 19.97 7.25
N VAL A 14 7.68 18.92 7.96
CA VAL A 14 8.38 17.63 8.06
C VAL A 14 7.80 16.64 7.05
N VAL A 15 8.58 16.30 6.02
CA VAL A 15 8.27 15.27 5.02
C VAL A 15 8.91 13.96 5.44
N GLY A 16 8.18 12.84 5.37
CA GLY A 16 8.70 11.52 5.75
C GLY A 16 8.60 10.47 4.64
N CYS A 17 9.67 9.69 4.46
CA CYS A 17 9.70 8.50 3.62
C CYS A 17 10.20 7.29 4.44
N PHE A 18 9.42 6.21 4.45
CA PHE A 18 9.60 5.10 5.39
C PHE A 18 9.77 3.73 4.72
N GLY A 19 10.62 2.90 5.33
CA GLY A 19 10.97 1.53 4.97
C GLY A 19 12.29 1.44 4.17
N ASN A 20 12.70 0.23 3.77
CA ASN A 20 13.99 -0.01 3.10
C ASN A 20 14.25 0.93 1.91
N LEU A 21 15.37 1.66 1.93
CA LEU A 21 15.76 2.61 0.89
C LEU A 21 16.42 1.86 -0.25
N ASN A 22 15.87 1.99 -1.45
CA ASN A 22 16.34 1.33 -2.66
C ASN A 22 15.96 2.14 -3.90
N ALA A 23 16.39 1.67 -5.07
CA ALA A 23 16.10 2.34 -6.33
C ALA A 23 14.60 2.40 -6.67
N SER A 24 13.83 1.36 -6.32
CA SER A 24 12.40 1.34 -6.67
C SER A 24 11.60 2.38 -5.90
N LYS A 25 12.09 2.84 -4.73
CA LYS A 25 11.46 3.92 -3.94
C LYS A 25 11.61 5.33 -4.48
N ARG A 26 12.19 5.51 -5.67
CA ARG A 26 12.32 6.83 -6.33
C ARG A 26 12.98 7.88 -5.42
N ILE A 27 13.93 7.45 -4.59
CA ILE A 27 14.62 8.35 -3.65
C ILE A 27 15.32 9.51 -4.36
N PRO A 28 15.99 9.34 -5.53
CA PRO A 28 16.54 10.48 -6.27
C PRO A 28 15.48 11.54 -6.63
N GLN A 29 14.31 11.12 -7.12
CA GLN A 29 13.21 12.02 -7.48
C GLN A 29 12.67 12.76 -6.25
N LEU A 30 12.54 12.05 -5.12
CA LEU A 30 12.16 12.66 -3.85
C LEU A 30 13.19 13.69 -3.38
N LEU A 31 14.48 13.41 -3.49
CA LEU A 31 15.54 14.36 -3.13
C LEU A 31 15.51 15.62 -4.01
N GLU A 32 15.30 15.47 -5.33
CA GLU A 32 15.15 16.58 -6.26
C GLU A 32 13.94 17.46 -5.94
N ALA A 33 12.78 16.85 -5.71
CA ALA A 33 11.55 17.55 -5.33
C ALA A 33 11.70 18.26 -3.98
N PHE A 34 12.32 17.60 -3.00
CA PHE A 34 12.55 18.19 -1.68
C PHE A 34 13.55 19.36 -1.74
N ALA A 35 14.58 19.28 -2.58
CA ALA A 35 15.49 20.40 -2.81
C ALA A 35 14.76 21.61 -3.41
N ALA A 36 13.78 21.39 -4.29
CA ALA A 36 12.93 22.45 -4.83
C ALA A 36 12.02 23.05 -3.75
N LEU A 37 11.41 22.22 -2.89
CA LEU A 37 10.60 22.67 -1.75
C LEU A 37 11.41 23.58 -0.81
N ARG A 38 12.64 23.17 -0.45
CA ARG A 38 13.51 23.93 0.46
C ARG A 38 13.90 25.32 -0.03
N LYS A 39 13.82 25.59 -1.34
CA LYS A 39 14.03 26.95 -1.88
C LYS A 39 12.94 27.93 -1.43
N LYS A 40 11.74 27.42 -1.12
CA LYS A 40 10.59 28.20 -0.62
C LYS A 40 10.41 28.04 0.89
N HIS A 41 10.71 26.85 1.42
CA HIS A 41 10.58 26.49 2.82
C HIS A 41 11.95 26.10 3.40
N ALA A 42 12.76 27.10 3.73
CA ALA A 42 14.16 26.89 4.16
C ALA A 42 14.31 25.98 5.41
N ASP A 43 13.26 25.89 6.23
CA ASP A 43 13.24 25.07 7.44
C ASP A 43 12.65 23.66 7.22
N ALA A 44 12.20 23.33 6.00
CA ALA A 44 11.61 22.02 5.70
C ALA A 44 12.60 20.87 5.98
N ARG A 45 12.10 19.77 6.53
CA ARG A 45 12.90 18.58 6.91
C ARG A 45 12.43 17.37 6.12
N LEU A 46 13.36 16.55 5.62
CA LEU A 46 13.05 15.25 5.04
C LEU A 46 13.61 14.14 5.93
N LEU A 47 12.73 13.30 6.47
CA LEU A 47 13.10 12.08 7.17
C LEU A 47 13.17 10.90 6.20
N LEU A 48 14.34 10.27 6.08
CA LEU A 48 14.52 9.01 5.35
C LEU A 48 14.77 7.88 6.35
N VAL A 49 13.74 7.09 6.63
CA VAL A 49 13.74 6.10 7.71
C VAL A 49 13.68 4.67 7.18
N GLY A 50 14.65 3.83 7.54
CA GLY A 50 14.70 2.40 7.16
C GLY A 50 16.08 1.93 6.71
N ALA A 51 16.30 0.63 6.52
CA ALA A 51 17.62 0.15 6.12
C ALA A 51 17.96 0.49 4.66
N GLU A 52 19.22 0.77 4.37
CA GLU A 52 19.71 0.92 3.01
C GLU A 52 19.89 -0.45 2.36
N ALA A 53 19.32 -0.64 1.16
CA ALA A 53 19.47 -1.89 0.43
C ALA A 53 20.91 -2.06 -0.09
N PRO A 54 21.45 -3.28 -0.12
CA PRO A 54 22.78 -3.53 -0.69
C PRO A 54 22.90 -2.97 -2.12
N GLY A 55 23.93 -2.17 -2.36
CA GLY A 55 24.21 -1.57 -3.67
C GLY A 55 23.40 -0.30 -3.99
N PHE A 56 22.53 0.15 -3.08
CA PHE A 56 22.07 1.53 -3.07
C PHE A 56 23.12 2.38 -2.33
N ASP A 57 23.42 3.57 -2.85
CA ASP A 57 24.38 4.51 -2.26
C ASP A 57 23.70 5.86 -2.07
N LEU A 58 23.02 6.00 -0.94
CA LEU A 58 22.30 7.23 -0.60
C LEU A 58 23.27 8.40 -0.40
N ALA A 59 24.44 8.16 0.18
CA ALA A 59 25.43 9.18 0.46
C ALA A 59 25.92 9.86 -0.84
N ALA A 60 26.19 9.07 -1.88
CA ALA A 60 26.53 9.59 -3.19
C ALA A 60 25.40 10.45 -3.79
N ARG A 61 24.14 10.03 -3.65
CA ARG A 61 22.97 10.79 -4.14
C ARG A 61 22.77 12.12 -3.43
N LEU A 62 22.91 12.13 -2.10
CA LEU A 62 22.85 13.37 -1.32
C LEU A 62 23.97 14.33 -1.71
N ALA A 63 25.18 13.82 -1.93
CA ALA A 63 26.33 14.62 -2.36
C ALA A 63 26.17 15.19 -3.79
N GLU A 64 25.62 14.40 -4.71
CA GLU A 64 25.34 14.79 -6.10
C GLU A 64 24.35 15.97 -6.16
N LEU A 65 23.25 15.85 -5.43
CA LEU A 65 22.16 16.84 -5.43
C LEU A 65 22.39 18.03 -4.47
N ARG A 66 23.38 17.92 -3.57
CA ARG A 66 23.74 18.95 -2.57
C ARG A 66 22.52 19.43 -1.76
N VAL A 67 21.71 18.48 -1.31
CA VAL A 67 20.45 18.76 -0.60
C VAL A 67 20.70 18.79 0.91
N ASP A 68 20.52 19.96 1.51
CA ASP A 68 20.48 20.12 2.96
C ASP A 68 19.11 19.72 3.53
N GLY A 69 19.00 19.62 4.86
CA GLY A 69 17.70 19.39 5.49
C GLY A 69 17.18 17.96 5.42
N VAL A 70 18.01 17.00 4.99
CA VAL A 70 17.69 15.57 5.00
C VAL A 70 18.26 14.92 6.27
N GLU A 71 17.43 14.21 7.00
CA GLU A 71 17.81 13.41 8.15
C GLU A 71 17.65 11.93 7.82
N ARG A 72 18.78 11.22 7.87
CA ARG A 72 18.83 9.78 7.62
C ARG A 72 18.73 9.04 8.96
N VAL A 73 17.72 8.20 9.10
CA VAL A 73 17.54 7.34 10.27
C VAL A 73 17.52 5.90 9.81
N ASP A 74 18.43 5.07 10.30
CA ASP A 74 18.50 3.65 9.95
C ASP A 74 17.25 2.85 10.36
N TYR A 75 17.34 1.53 10.31
CA TYR A 75 16.27 0.69 10.82
C TYR A 75 15.90 1.08 12.26
N VAL A 76 14.60 1.21 12.50
CA VAL A 76 14.02 1.48 13.82
C VAL A 76 12.98 0.41 14.16
N ASP A 77 12.72 0.22 15.45
CA ASP A 77 11.60 -0.59 15.90
C ASP A 77 10.24 0.06 15.56
N GLU A 78 9.17 -0.70 15.77
CA GLU A 78 7.82 -0.28 15.42
C GLU A 78 7.35 0.93 16.22
N GLU A 79 7.64 1.02 17.52
CA GLU A 79 7.25 2.16 18.34
C GLU A 79 7.91 3.45 17.83
N ARG A 80 9.21 3.41 17.54
CA ARG A 80 9.93 4.57 17.00
C ARG A 80 9.48 4.89 15.58
N LEU A 81 9.12 3.90 14.76
CA LEU A 81 8.55 4.12 13.44
C LEU A 81 7.25 4.94 13.55
N TRP A 82 6.32 4.51 14.42
CA TRP A 82 5.06 5.23 14.65
C TRP A 82 5.28 6.65 15.16
N ALA A 83 6.22 6.85 16.09
CA ALA A 83 6.56 8.17 16.62
C ALA A 83 7.09 9.11 15.54
N LEU A 84 8.01 8.63 14.68
CA LEU A 84 8.59 9.42 13.59
C LEU A 84 7.55 9.71 12.49
N MET A 85 6.74 8.72 12.09
CA MET A 85 5.65 8.93 11.13
C MET A 85 4.63 9.94 11.65
N SER A 86 4.32 9.90 12.95
CA SER A 86 3.40 10.84 13.61
C SER A 86 3.93 12.27 13.65
N ALA A 87 5.25 12.46 13.61
CA ALA A 87 5.88 13.78 13.55
C ALA A 87 5.85 14.41 12.14
N CYS A 88 5.57 13.64 11.09
CA CYS A 88 5.51 14.17 9.73
C CYS A 88 4.22 14.93 9.46
N ASP A 89 4.32 16.01 8.69
CA ASP A 89 3.19 16.74 8.10
C ASP A 89 2.69 16.07 6.82
N VAL A 90 3.61 15.45 6.07
CA VAL A 90 3.33 14.74 4.81
C VAL A 90 4.18 13.47 4.75
N CYS A 91 3.57 12.37 4.33
CA CYS A 91 4.29 11.12 4.03
C CYS A 91 4.37 10.90 2.53
N VAL A 92 5.52 10.40 2.06
CA VAL A 92 5.77 10.10 0.65
C VAL A 92 6.08 8.61 0.49
N SER A 93 5.31 7.94 -0.37
CA SER A 93 5.47 6.51 -0.70
C SER A 93 5.52 6.32 -2.21
N LEU A 94 6.69 6.56 -2.79
CA LEU A 94 6.91 6.37 -4.23
C LEU A 94 7.36 4.95 -4.55
N ARG A 95 7.03 4.48 -5.75
CA ARG A 95 7.43 3.17 -6.24
C ARG A 95 7.43 3.14 -7.77
N ALA A 96 8.56 2.79 -8.38
CA ALA A 96 8.58 2.26 -9.74
C ALA A 96 9.85 1.42 -10.02
N PRO A 97 9.72 0.24 -10.67
CA PRO A 97 8.46 -0.46 -10.98
C PRO A 97 7.78 -1.02 -9.72
N THR A 98 6.47 -1.25 -9.82
CA THR A 98 5.71 -2.07 -8.86
C THR A 98 5.81 -3.55 -9.23
N MET A 99 5.73 -4.43 -8.23
CA MET A 99 5.67 -5.89 -8.33
C MET A 99 4.26 -6.41 -7.97
N GLY A 100 3.26 -5.52 -7.90
CA GLY A 100 1.90 -5.85 -7.44
C GLY A 100 1.75 -5.87 -5.93
N GLU A 101 2.68 -5.22 -5.20
CA GLU A 101 2.66 -5.15 -3.75
C GLU A 101 1.74 -4.04 -3.19
N THR A 102 1.27 -4.26 -1.97
CA THR A 102 0.66 -3.24 -1.13
C THR A 102 1.70 -2.65 -0.17
N SER A 103 1.74 -1.32 -0.02
CA SER A 103 2.74 -0.66 0.82
C SER A 103 2.30 -0.56 2.28
N GLY A 104 2.96 -1.33 3.14
CA GLY A 104 2.74 -1.28 4.58
C GLY A 104 3.07 0.07 5.23
N SER A 105 3.97 0.89 4.66
CA SER A 105 4.24 2.24 5.19
C SER A 105 3.19 3.25 4.73
N ALA A 106 2.62 3.10 3.53
CA ALA A 106 1.51 3.93 3.07
C ALA A 106 0.26 3.71 3.96
N ILE A 107 -0.11 2.45 4.20
CA ILE A 107 -1.25 2.13 5.08
C ILE A 107 -1.06 2.71 6.48
N ARG A 108 0.14 2.58 7.08
CA ARG A 108 0.44 3.17 8.39
C ARG A 108 0.31 4.70 8.40
N ALA A 109 0.72 5.37 7.32
CA ALA A 109 0.53 6.82 7.18
C ALA A 109 -0.96 7.18 7.15
N LEU A 110 -1.78 6.41 6.42
CA LEU A 110 -3.24 6.59 6.39
C LEU A 110 -3.87 6.34 7.77
N VAL A 111 -3.42 5.33 8.51
CA VAL A 111 -3.88 5.03 9.88
C VAL A 111 -3.65 6.22 10.83
N LEU A 112 -2.53 6.93 10.66
CA LEU A 112 -2.23 8.15 11.41
C LEU A 112 -3.01 9.38 10.91
N GLY A 113 -3.70 9.27 9.79
CA GLY A 113 -4.35 10.38 9.10
C GLY A 113 -3.33 11.36 8.53
N LYS A 114 -2.22 10.86 7.98
CA LYS A 114 -1.20 11.70 7.33
C LYS A 114 -1.55 11.91 5.86
N PRO A 115 -1.48 13.17 5.36
CA PRO A 115 -1.46 13.44 3.94
C PRO A 115 -0.40 12.58 3.25
N LEU A 116 -0.80 11.91 2.17
CA LEU A 116 0.04 10.95 1.48
C LEU A 116 0.29 11.41 0.03
N VAL A 117 1.53 11.27 -0.43
CA VAL A 117 1.88 11.43 -1.85
C VAL A 117 2.45 10.10 -2.35
N VAL A 118 1.93 9.60 -3.47
CA VAL A 118 2.25 8.27 -4.00
C VAL A 118 2.58 8.32 -5.49
N SER A 119 3.21 7.27 -6.01
CA SER A 119 3.34 7.10 -7.47
C SER A 119 2.01 6.66 -8.07
N ASP A 120 1.64 7.20 -9.23
CA ASP A 120 0.47 6.76 -10.03
C ASP A 120 0.79 5.42 -10.72
N THR A 121 0.80 4.33 -9.95
CA THR A 121 1.03 2.97 -10.47
C THR A 121 0.60 1.87 -9.50
N GLY A 122 0.09 0.76 -10.04
CA GLY A 122 -0.30 -0.43 -9.27
C GLY A 122 -1.31 -0.10 -8.17
N TRP A 123 -1.16 -0.73 -7.01
CA TRP A 123 -2.04 -0.50 -5.86
C TRP A 123 -2.12 0.98 -5.41
N PHE A 124 -1.07 1.76 -5.63
CA PHE A 124 -1.08 3.17 -5.24
C PHE A 124 -2.12 3.99 -6.01
N ALA A 125 -2.36 3.66 -7.28
CA ALA A 125 -3.37 4.31 -8.15
C ALA A 125 -4.82 3.86 -7.85
N GLU A 126 -4.99 2.92 -6.91
CA GLU A 126 -6.31 2.49 -6.43
C GLU A 126 -6.74 3.28 -5.19
N LEU A 127 -5.84 4.10 -4.61
CA LEU A 127 -6.16 4.94 -3.47
C LEU A 127 -7.05 6.10 -3.90
N PRO A 128 -8.08 6.47 -3.11
CA PRO A 128 -8.92 7.62 -3.44
C PRO A 128 -8.14 8.95 -3.49
N ASP A 129 -8.47 9.82 -4.44
CA ASP A 129 -7.87 11.16 -4.60
C ASP A 129 -7.93 12.00 -3.31
N GLU A 130 -8.97 11.81 -2.49
CA GLU A 130 -9.11 12.53 -1.22
C GLU A 130 -8.11 12.10 -0.14
N VAL A 131 -7.48 10.91 -0.27
CA VAL A 131 -6.51 10.39 0.72
C VAL A 131 -5.07 10.53 0.26
N ALA A 132 -4.81 10.51 -1.04
CA ALA A 132 -3.46 10.56 -1.60
C ALA A 132 -3.39 11.44 -2.84
N LEU A 133 -2.31 12.22 -2.96
CA LEU A 133 -1.95 12.87 -4.21
C LEU A 133 -1.07 11.92 -5.03
N GLU A 134 -1.45 11.70 -6.27
CA GLU A 134 -0.74 10.82 -7.18
C GLU A 134 0.27 11.60 -8.02
N VAL A 135 1.43 10.98 -8.24
CA VAL A 135 2.53 11.53 -9.04
C VAL A 135 2.81 10.57 -10.21
N PRO A 136 2.59 11.01 -11.46
CA PRO A 136 2.95 10.23 -12.65
C PRO A 136 4.43 9.85 -12.67
N VAL A 137 4.73 8.62 -13.08
CA VAL A 137 6.10 8.14 -13.24
C VAL A 137 6.57 8.43 -14.66
N ASP A 138 7.00 9.67 -14.89
CA ASP A 138 7.46 10.17 -16.18
C ASP A 138 8.69 11.09 -16.05
N GLU A 139 9.02 11.84 -17.11
CA GLU A 139 10.15 12.77 -17.13
C GLU A 139 9.96 14.02 -16.25
N HIS A 140 8.73 14.28 -15.79
CA HIS A 140 8.33 15.40 -14.95
C HIS A 140 8.01 14.97 -13.50
N GLU A 141 8.28 13.71 -13.12
CA GLU A 141 7.94 13.15 -11.81
C GLU A 141 8.42 14.02 -10.64
N ALA A 142 9.68 14.47 -10.66
CA ALA A 142 10.24 15.32 -9.60
C ALA A 142 9.60 16.71 -9.54
N GLU A 143 9.21 17.27 -10.68
CA GLU A 143 8.52 18.58 -10.75
C GLU A 143 7.10 18.47 -10.18
N THR A 144 6.37 17.43 -10.59
CA THR A 144 5.01 17.15 -10.09
C THR A 144 5.01 16.84 -8.60
N LEU A 145 5.95 16.00 -8.14
CA LEU A 145 6.15 15.73 -6.72
C LEU A 145 6.46 17.02 -5.93
N GLY A 146 7.34 17.88 -6.47
CA GLY A 146 7.65 19.17 -5.85
C GLY A 146 6.43 20.07 -5.73
N ALA A 147 5.54 20.09 -6.73
CA ALA A 147 4.29 20.85 -6.69
C ALA A 147 3.31 20.28 -5.65
N ALA A 148 3.19 18.95 -5.55
CA ALA A 148 2.36 18.29 -4.54
C ALA A 148 2.87 18.59 -3.12
N LEU A 149 4.18 18.50 -2.89
CA LEU A 149 4.80 18.86 -1.61
C LEU A 149 4.60 20.33 -1.27
N GLU A 150 4.75 21.25 -2.23
CA GLU A 150 4.52 22.67 -2.01
C GLU A 150 3.07 22.99 -1.64
N LEU A 151 2.11 22.38 -2.35
CA LEU A 151 0.68 22.50 -2.03
C LEU A 151 0.43 22.09 -0.57
N LEU A 152 0.93 20.93 -0.18
CA LEU A 152 0.72 20.42 1.16
C LEU A 152 1.52 21.19 2.21
N ALA A 153 2.69 21.74 1.90
CA ALA A 153 3.45 22.61 2.80
C ALA A 153 2.70 23.90 3.12
N SER A 154 2.14 24.54 2.08
CA SER A 154 1.54 25.87 2.16
C SER A 154 0.03 25.87 2.47
N ASN A 155 -0.61 24.69 2.59
CA ASN A 155 -2.05 24.58 2.79
C ASN A 155 -2.40 23.61 3.93
N GLU A 156 -2.51 24.15 5.14
CA GLU A 156 -2.92 23.39 6.34
C GLU A 156 -4.33 22.80 6.21
N ASP A 157 -5.27 23.52 5.58
CA ASP A 157 -6.64 23.03 5.37
C ASP A 157 -6.68 21.79 4.48
N ALA A 158 -5.86 21.77 3.42
CA ALA A 158 -5.70 20.59 2.57
C ALA A 158 -5.12 19.41 3.35
N ARG A 159 -4.07 19.63 4.16
CA ARG A 159 -3.51 18.58 5.03
C ARG A 159 -4.56 18.04 5.99
N ALA A 160 -5.34 18.92 6.63
CA ALA A 160 -6.38 18.52 7.57
C ALA A 160 -7.53 17.77 6.88
N ALA A 161 -7.91 18.17 5.67
CA ALA A 161 -8.92 17.48 4.87
C ALA A 161 -8.48 16.07 4.48
N MET A 162 -7.28 15.93 3.91
CA MET A 162 -6.71 14.63 3.55
C MET A 162 -6.55 13.73 4.78
N GLY A 163 -6.12 14.29 5.91
CA GLY A 163 -5.97 13.52 7.14
C GLY A 163 -7.29 12.99 7.70
N ARG A 164 -8.40 13.72 7.54
CA ARG A 164 -9.75 13.23 7.87
C ARG A 164 -10.19 12.13 6.91
N ALA A 165 -10.03 12.34 5.61
CA ALA A 165 -10.37 11.36 4.58
C ALA A 165 -9.60 10.05 4.76
N ALA A 166 -8.30 10.12 5.06
CA ALA A 166 -7.47 8.96 5.33
C ALA A 166 -7.98 8.12 6.51
N ARG A 167 -8.39 8.77 7.61
CA ARG A 167 -8.96 8.07 8.77
C ARG A 167 -10.30 7.42 8.47
N GLU A 168 -11.16 8.09 7.71
CA GLU A 168 -12.44 7.54 7.25
C GLU A 168 -12.22 6.32 6.33
N TYR A 169 -11.32 6.45 5.36
CA TYR A 169 -10.94 5.37 4.44
C TYR A 169 -10.41 4.15 5.19
N VAL A 170 -9.48 4.35 6.14
CA VAL A 170 -8.94 3.26 6.96
C VAL A 170 -10.03 2.59 7.80
N GLY A 171 -10.94 3.36 8.41
CA GLY A 171 -12.06 2.79 9.17
C GLY A 171 -13.06 2.02 8.30
N ARG A 172 -13.09 2.28 6.99
CA ARG A 172 -13.96 1.58 6.05
C ARG A 172 -13.32 0.31 5.48
N GLU A 173 -12.11 0.44 4.95
CA GLU A 173 -11.43 -0.59 4.13
C GLU A 173 -10.34 -1.38 4.88
N HIS A 174 -9.84 -0.85 6.00
CA HIS A 174 -8.71 -1.44 6.74
C HIS A 174 -9.05 -1.73 8.20
N ASP A 175 -10.34 -1.86 8.52
CA ASP A 175 -10.81 -2.30 9.83
C ASP A 175 -10.42 -3.77 10.05
N LEU A 176 -9.71 -4.04 11.15
CA LEU A 176 -9.12 -5.36 11.41
C LEU A 176 -10.17 -6.45 11.56
N ASP A 177 -11.29 -6.16 12.19
CA ASP A 177 -12.34 -7.15 12.42
C ASP A 177 -13.00 -7.51 11.09
N ARG A 178 -13.33 -6.51 10.25
CA ARG A 178 -13.85 -6.76 8.89
C ARG A 178 -12.87 -7.52 8.01
N VAL A 179 -11.58 -7.18 8.07
CA VAL A 179 -10.55 -7.91 7.30
C VAL A 179 -10.49 -9.37 7.76
N ALA A 180 -10.50 -9.62 9.08
CA ALA A 180 -10.51 -10.97 9.62
C ALA A 180 -11.76 -11.76 9.18
N GLU A 181 -12.95 -11.14 9.24
CA GLU A 181 -14.20 -11.73 8.75
C GLU A 181 -14.14 -12.06 7.25
N ALA A 182 -13.58 -11.17 6.43
CA ALA A 182 -13.40 -11.41 5.00
C ALA A 182 -12.44 -12.58 4.74
N TYR A 183 -11.35 -12.71 5.51
CA TYR A 183 -10.47 -13.87 5.44
C TYR A 183 -11.18 -15.16 5.84
N VAL A 184 -11.97 -15.14 6.92
CA VAL A 184 -12.77 -16.31 7.34
C VAL A 184 -13.73 -16.72 6.23
N ALA A 185 -14.52 -15.78 5.69
CA ALA A 185 -15.45 -16.05 4.61
C ALA A 185 -14.77 -16.62 3.36
N ALA A 186 -13.60 -16.07 2.98
CA ALA A 186 -12.84 -16.59 1.84
C ALA A 186 -12.29 -18.00 2.08
N LEU A 187 -11.85 -18.30 3.32
CA LEU A 187 -11.40 -19.64 3.69
C LEU A 187 -12.57 -20.64 3.76
N GLU A 188 -13.71 -20.23 4.30
CA GLU A 188 -14.94 -21.03 4.30
C GLU A 188 -15.46 -21.29 2.89
N GLU A 189 -15.39 -20.32 1.98
CA GLU A 189 -15.70 -20.54 0.57
C GLU A 189 -14.74 -21.55 -0.05
N ALA A 190 -13.43 -21.41 0.19
CA ALA A 190 -12.43 -22.31 -0.35
C ALA A 190 -12.57 -23.76 0.17
N VAL A 191 -12.80 -23.93 1.47
CA VAL A 191 -12.93 -25.25 2.13
C VAL A 191 -14.32 -25.85 1.90
N GLY A 192 -15.37 -25.04 2.02
CA GLY A 192 -16.76 -25.45 1.82
C GLY A 192 -17.02 -25.85 0.37
N ALA A 193 -16.38 -25.21 -0.61
CA ALA A 193 -16.50 -25.60 -2.00
C ALA A 193 -15.96 -27.00 -2.29
N GLU A 194 -14.92 -27.46 -1.58
CA GLU A 194 -14.34 -28.79 -1.76
C GLU A 194 -15.20 -29.86 -1.07
N ALA A 195 -15.61 -29.63 0.18
CA ALA A 195 -16.49 -30.56 0.90
C ALA A 195 -17.87 -30.72 0.25
N VAL A 196 -18.50 -29.61 -0.18
CA VAL A 196 -19.79 -29.64 -0.89
C VAL A 196 -19.65 -30.28 -2.26
N ARG A 197 -18.51 -30.09 -2.94
CA ARG A 197 -18.23 -30.77 -4.20
C ARG A 197 -18.14 -32.27 -4.03
N ASP A 198 -17.37 -32.75 -3.06
CA ASP A 198 -17.20 -34.18 -2.81
C ASP A 198 -18.51 -34.86 -2.39
N GLU A 199 -19.31 -34.21 -1.55
CA GLU A 199 -20.64 -34.72 -1.13
C GLU A 199 -21.60 -34.78 -2.31
N VAL A 200 -21.73 -33.70 -3.09
CA VAL A 200 -22.65 -33.66 -4.24
C VAL A 200 -22.22 -34.61 -5.35
N VAL A 201 -20.92 -34.74 -5.63
CA VAL A 201 -20.40 -35.72 -6.60
C VAL A 201 -20.64 -37.14 -6.11
N GLY A 202 -20.48 -37.39 -4.81
CA GLY A 202 -20.78 -38.67 -4.17
C GLY A 202 -22.25 -39.07 -4.32
N ASP A 203 -23.18 -38.19 -3.95
CA ASP A 203 -24.63 -38.41 -4.05
C ASP A 203 -25.07 -38.64 -5.50
N VAL A 204 -24.52 -37.87 -6.44
CA VAL A 204 -24.81 -38.03 -7.87
C VAL A 204 -24.26 -39.35 -8.41
N ALA A 205 -23.07 -39.77 -7.99
CA ALA A 205 -22.50 -41.06 -8.38
C ALA A 205 -23.29 -42.25 -7.82
N GLU A 206 -23.74 -42.15 -6.56
CA GLU A 206 -24.60 -43.17 -5.92
C GLU A 206 -25.95 -43.27 -6.65
N ALA A 207 -26.63 -42.14 -6.87
CA ALA A 207 -27.90 -42.09 -7.59
C ALA A 207 -27.78 -42.64 -9.02
N ALA A 208 -26.69 -42.31 -9.74
CA ALA A 208 -26.43 -42.83 -11.08
C ALA A 208 -26.23 -44.36 -11.09
N ALA A 209 -25.55 -44.90 -10.08
CA ALA A 209 -25.36 -46.34 -9.92
C ALA A 209 -26.69 -47.06 -9.61
N GLU A 210 -27.55 -46.49 -8.78
CA GLU A 210 -28.87 -47.04 -8.44
C GLU A 210 -29.78 -47.18 -9.67
N VAL A 211 -29.72 -46.23 -10.60
CA VAL A 211 -30.50 -46.27 -11.85
C VAL A 211 -29.81 -47.04 -12.98
N GLY A 212 -28.63 -47.61 -12.73
CA GLY A 212 -27.91 -48.48 -13.66
C GLY A 212 -27.14 -47.74 -14.76
N ILE A 213 -26.77 -46.48 -14.55
CA ILE A 213 -25.91 -45.74 -15.50
C ILE A 213 -24.49 -46.32 -15.43
N ALA A 214 -24.00 -46.78 -16.58
CA ALA A 214 -22.64 -47.30 -16.69
C ALA A 214 -21.61 -46.16 -16.66
N ALA A 215 -20.52 -46.35 -15.91
CA ALA A 215 -19.48 -45.34 -15.70
C ALA A 215 -18.79 -44.83 -17.00
N GLU A 216 -18.89 -45.60 -18.09
CA GLU A 216 -18.26 -45.28 -19.39
C GLU A 216 -19.30 -45.03 -20.51
N GLY A 217 -20.54 -44.67 -20.14
CA GLY A 217 -21.65 -44.38 -21.08
C GLY A 217 -21.82 -42.90 -21.46
N GLU A 218 -22.63 -42.63 -22.48
CA GLU A 218 -22.98 -41.26 -22.89
C GLU A 218 -23.68 -40.49 -21.75
N GLU A 219 -24.49 -41.18 -20.96
CA GLU A 219 -25.21 -40.61 -19.82
C GLU A 219 -24.26 -40.20 -18.68
N ALA A 220 -23.20 -40.98 -18.43
CA ALA A 220 -22.17 -40.61 -17.45
C ALA A 220 -21.34 -39.41 -17.91
N ALA A 221 -21.06 -39.32 -19.22
CA ALA A 221 -20.40 -38.16 -19.82
C ALA A 221 -21.26 -36.89 -19.72
N GLU A 222 -22.58 -37.02 -19.87
CA GLU A 222 -23.51 -35.90 -19.72
C GLU A 222 -23.59 -35.42 -18.25
N ILE A 223 -23.63 -36.33 -17.28
CA ILE A 223 -23.59 -36.00 -15.84
C ILE A 223 -22.29 -35.28 -15.48
N ALA A 224 -21.14 -35.79 -15.94
CA ALA A 224 -19.85 -35.16 -15.70
C ALA A 224 -19.76 -33.76 -16.33
N ARG A 225 -20.35 -33.54 -17.51
CA ARG A 225 -20.44 -32.22 -18.13
C ARG A 225 -21.28 -31.25 -17.28
N LEU A 226 -22.44 -31.69 -16.78
CA LEU A 226 -23.33 -30.86 -15.97
C LEU A 226 -22.69 -30.49 -14.61
N LEU A 227 -21.98 -31.42 -13.97
CA LEU A 227 -21.21 -31.16 -12.75
C LEU A 227 -20.10 -30.13 -12.99
N ASN A 228 -19.42 -30.20 -14.14
CA ASN A 228 -18.41 -29.21 -14.53
C ASN A 228 -19.00 -27.81 -14.78
N GLU A 229 -20.19 -27.70 -15.38
CA GLU A 229 -20.87 -26.42 -15.62
C GLU A 229 -21.17 -25.65 -14.32
N VAL A 230 -21.42 -26.36 -13.22
CA VAL A 230 -21.64 -25.77 -11.89
C VAL A 230 -20.38 -25.71 -11.02
N ARG A 231 -19.19 -25.93 -11.61
CA ARG A 231 -17.87 -25.94 -10.91
C ARG A 231 -17.76 -27.00 -9.81
N LEU A 232 -18.46 -28.13 -9.96
CA LEU A 232 -18.39 -29.28 -9.08
C LEU A 232 -17.69 -30.50 -9.75
N GLY A 233 -17.36 -30.42 -11.03
CA GLY A 233 -16.56 -31.45 -11.69
C GLY A 233 -15.06 -31.31 -11.42
N GLY A 234 -14.35 -32.44 -11.45
CA GLY A 234 -12.89 -32.57 -11.31
C GLY A 234 -12.22 -32.99 -12.61
#